data_AF-A0A815SSM0-F1
#
_entry.id   AF-A0A815SSM0-F1
#
_cell.length_a   1.000
_cell.length_b   1.000
_cell.length_c   1.000
_cell.angle_alpha   90.00
_cell.angle_beta   90.00
_cell.angle_gamma   90.00
#
_symmetry.space_group_name_H-M   'P 1'
#
loop_
_entity.id
_entity.type
_entity.pdbx_description
1 polymer ?
#
loop_
_entity_poly.entity_id
_entity_poly.type
_entity_poly.pdbx_seq_one_letter_code
_entity_poly.pdbx_strand_id
1 'polypeptide(L)'
;MNLITILIYIILLCGSNVELSLFKTNFHFYVQNVASIFHSNWRENFLKKNPFAKNRFKLTKSLTHYNSSDFIYPMILTVGSCLVHRNFKVAQNRYNSSLIYVDILNMNYNELPPDWALENRATAQIACKYVIQGLRKKKLFNQNFIEKVSAIIHNEWMKRNGEYASKDLMVPYMNLTEIEKDKDRKAILIACRIYNELYLYHKFNTTPVAFVGYINQLN
;
A
#
# COMPACT_ATOMS: atom_id res chain seq x y z
N MET A 1 9.12 -24.64 -43.02
CA MET A 1 9.65 -23.88 -41.87
C MET A 1 10.64 -24.79 -41.16
N ASN A 2 11.91 -24.41 -41.05
CA ASN A 2 12.94 -25.32 -40.54
C ASN A 2 12.90 -25.38 -39.00
N LEU A 3 13.26 -26.52 -38.40
CA LEU A 3 13.15 -26.76 -36.94
C LEU A 3 13.86 -25.69 -36.11
N ILE A 4 14.97 -25.15 -36.62
CA ILE A 4 15.74 -24.06 -36.01
C ILE A 4 14.91 -22.77 -35.92
N THR A 5 14.11 -22.46 -36.95
CA THR A 5 13.27 -21.25 -36.97
C THR A 5 12.13 -21.35 -35.95
N ILE A 6 11.57 -22.54 -35.76
CA ILE A 6 10.55 -22.81 -34.74
C ILE A 6 11.15 -22.70 -33.33
N LEU A 7 12.35 -23.25 -33.11
CA LEU A 7 13.04 -23.19 -31.83
C LEU A 7 13.39 -21.75 -31.42
N ILE A 8 13.90 -20.95 -32.35
CA ILE A 8 14.20 -19.53 -32.13
C ILE A 8 12.92 -18.73 -31.83
N TYR A 9 11.82 -19.02 -32.52
CA TYR A 9 10.53 -18.36 -32.29
C TYR A 9 9.94 -18.71 -30.92
N ILE A 10 10.04 -19.97 -30.49
CA ILE A 10 9.63 -20.43 -29.15
C ILE A 10 10.52 -19.81 -28.05
N ILE A 11 11.83 -19.70 -28.26
CA ILE A 11 12.74 -19.05 -27.31
C ILE A 11 12.45 -17.54 -27.20
N LEU A 12 12.16 -16.86 -28.30
CA LEU A 12 11.76 -15.44 -28.29
C LEU A 12 10.40 -15.21 -27.63
N LEU A 13 9.42 -16.11 -27.83
CA LEU A 13 8.10 -16.05 -27.20
C LEU A 13 8.14 -16.42 -25.71
N CYS A 14 8.98 -17.39 -25.30
CA CYS A 14 9.13 -17.77 -23.90
C CYS A 14 9.99 -16.76 -23.13
N GLY A 15 11.08 -16.25 -23.73
CA GLY A 15 11.96 -15.26 -23.10
C GLY A 15 11.25 -13.94 -22.82
N SER A 16 10.43 -13.45 -23.75
CA SER A 16 9.65 -12.21 -23.55
C SER A 16 8.56 -12.34 -22.47
N ASN A 17 7.93 -13.51 -22.33
CA ASN A 17 6.93 -13.76 -21.30
C ASN A 17 7.53 -13.91 -19.88
N VAL A 18 8.73 -14.49 -19.77
CA VAL A 18 9.47 -14.61 -18.50
C VAL A 18 9.98 -13.24 -18.04
N GLU A 19 10.50 -12.42 -18.95
CA GLU A 19 10.95 -11.06 -18.61
C GLU A 19 9.77 -10.17 -18.19
N LEU A 20 8.62 -10.24 -18.88
CA LEU A 20 7.40 -9.51 -18.48
C LEU A 20 6.85 -9.95 -17.12
N SER A 21 6.95 -11.25 -16.78
CA SER A 21 6.44 -11.76 -15.50
C SER A 21 7.35 -11.35 -14.34
N LEU A 22 8.68 -11.42 -14.51
CA LEU A 22 9.68 -10.92 -13.56
C LEU A 22 9.57 -9.41 -13.32
N PHE A 23 9.33 -8.60 -14.36
CA PHE A 23 9.09 -7.17 -14.19
C PHE A 23 7.76 -6.88 -13.48
N LYS A 24 6.70 -7.64 -13.76
CA LYS A 24 5.39 -7.48 -13.09
C LYS A 24 5.47 -7.87 -11.61
N THR A 25 6.16 -8.95 -11.26
CA THR A 25 6.33 -9.38 -9.85
C THR A 25 7.17 -8.38 -9.08
N ASN A 26 8.27 -7.86 -9.66
CA ASN A 26 9.10 -6.84 -9.03
C ASN A 26 8.35 -5.52 -8.83
N PHE A 27 7.56 -5.08 -9.82
CA PHE A 27 6.74 -3.88 -9.68
C PHE A 27 5.66 -4.06 -8.62
N HIS A 28 5.00 -5.22 -8.59
CA HIS A 28 3.99 -5.52 -7.59
C HIS A 28 4.58 -5.48 -6.17
N PHE A 29 5.72 -6.14 -5.95
CA PHE A 29 6.41 -6.13 -4.66
C PHE A 29 6.81 -4.71 -4.24
N TYR A 30 7.34 -3.92 -5.17
CA TYR A 30 7.67 -2.52 -4.93
C TYR A 30 6.46 -1.70 -4.49
N VAL A 31 5.32 -1.84 -5.20
CA VAL A 31 4.06 -1.17 -4.83
C VAL A 31 3.55 -1.61 -3.46
N GLN A 32 3.61 -2.90 -3.14
CA GLN A 32 3.18 -3.43 -1.85
C GLN A 32 4.02 -2.86 -0.69
N ASN A 33 5.35 -2.78 -0.86
CA ASN A 33 6.24 -2.21 0.15
C ASN A 33 5.98 -0.71 0.36
N VAL A 34 5.80 0.05 -0.73
CA VAL A 34 5.46 1.48 -0.64
C VAL A 34 4.12 1.66 0.08
N ALA A 35 3.09 0.92 -0.31
CA ALA A 35 1.75 1.02 0.28
C ALA A 35 1.76 0.62 1.77
N SER A 36 2.53 -0.41 2.14
CA SER A 36 2.69 -0.86 3.52
C SER A 36 3.29 0.24 4.41
N ILE A 37 4.43 0.81 3.99
CA ILE A 37 5.06 1.91 4.73
C ILE A 37 4.15 3.15 4.76
N PHE A 38 3.46 3.46 3.67
CA PHE A 38 2.52 4.57 3.63
C PHE A 38 1.40 4.42 4.66
N HIS A 39 0.83 3.22 4.78
CA HIS A 39 -0.17 2.90 5.81
C HIS A 39 0.38 3.01 7.23
N SER A 40 1.57 2.46 7.50
CA SER A 40 2.21 2.57 8.81
C SER A 40 2.47 4.03 9.20
N ASN A 41 2.98 4.84 8.27
CA ASN A 41 3.17 6.27 8.49
C ASN A 41 1.85 6.99 8.77
N TRP A 42 0.77 6.63 8.08
CA TRP A 42 -0.56 7.17 8.38
C TRP A 42 -1.00 6.80 9.80
N ARG A 43 -0.87 5.53 10.20
CA ARG A 43 -1.21 5.06 11.56
C ARG A 43 -0.44 5.82 12.64
N GLU A 44 0.88 5.93 12.49
CA GLU A 44 1.73 6.64 13.43
C GLU A 44 1.35 8.11 13.55
N ASN A 45 1.15 8.79 12.42
CA ASN A 45 0.76 10.21 12.42
C ASN A 45 -0.65 10.40 13.01
N PHE A 46 -1.56 9.46 12.77
CA PHE A 46 -2.90 9.49 13.35
C PHE A 46 -2.84 9.35 14.88
N LEU A 47 -2.07 8.39 15.40
CA LEU A 47 -1.90 8.17 16.84
C LEU A 47 -1.17 9.34 17.52
N LYS A 48 -0.17 9.94 16.87
CA LYS A 48 0.49 11.15 17.37
C LYS A 48 -0.48 12.30 17.55
N LYS A 49 -1.41 12.49 16.61
CA LYS A 49 -2.46 13.52 16.68
C LYS A 49 -3.61 13.16 17.62
N ASN A 50 -3.82 11.87 17.87
CA ASN A 50 -4.95 11.35 18.65
C ASN A 50 -4.45 10.27 19.63
N PRO A 51 -3.69 10.65 20.67
CA PRO A 51 -2.99 9.69 21.54
C PRO A 51 -3.93 8.76 22.32
N PHE A 52 -5.18 9.17 22.50
CA PHE A 52 -6.20 8.38 23.19
C PHE A 52 -7.06 7.52 22.25
N ALA A 53 -6.88 7.64 20.93
CA ALA A 53 -7.59 6.81 19.97
C ALA A 53 -7.08 5.37 20.08
N LYS A 54 -7.97 4.43 20.42
CA LYS A 54 -7.64 3.01 20.54
C LYS A 54 -7.90 2.25 19.25
N ASN A 55 -9.04 2.54 18.59
CA ASN A 55 -9.55 1.79 17.45
C ASN A 55 -10.12 2.76 16.41
N ARG A 56 -10.18 2.33 15.15
CA ARG A 56 -10.89 3.01 14.05
C ARG A 56 -11.65 2.00 13.21
N PHE A 57 -12.80 1.55 13.72
CA PHE A 57 -13.65 0.61 13.00
C PHE A 57 -14.30 1.23 11.77
N LYS A 58 -14.29 0.48 10.68
CA LYS A 58 -14.91 0.86 9.41
C LYS A 58 -15.62 -0.32 8.78
N LEU A 59 -16.83 -0.08 8.26
CA LEU A 59 -17.55 -1.07 7.49
C LEU A 59 -16.73 -1.44 6.24
N THR A 60 -16.56 -2.73 5.96
CA THR A 60 -15.98 -3.22 4.71
C THR A 60 -17.05 -3.86 3.84
N LYS A 61 -16.90 -3.69 2.53
CA LYS A 61 -17.70 -4.39 1.50
C LYS A 61 -17.14 -5.77 1.18
N SER A 62 -15.94 -6.10 1.68
CA SER A 62 -15.25 -7.36 1.40
C SER A 62 -15.68 -8.45 2.37
N LEU A 63 -16.71 -9.21 1.99
CA LEU A 63 -17.33 -10.21 2.86
C LEU A 63 -16.55 -11.53 2.98
N THR A 64 -15.59 -11.78 2.08
CA THR A 64 -14.91 -13.09 1.97
C THR A 64 -13.48 -13.09 2.52
N HIS A 65 -13.06 -12.04 3.22
CA HIS A 65 -11.67 -11.88 3.64
C HIS A 65 -11.36 -12.46 5.03
N TYR A 66 -12.40 -12.82 5.80
CA TYR A 66 -12.28 -13.18 7.20
C TYR A 66 -13.07 -14.46 7.50
N ASN A 67 -12.46 -15.35 8.27
CA ASN A 67 -13.07 -16.60 8.72
C ASN A 67 -13.88 -16.38 10.00
N SER A 68 -14.76 -17.32 10.34
CA SER A 68 -15.59 -17.25 11.56
C SER A 68 -14.78 -17.04 12.85
N SER A 69 -13.53 -17.53 12.88
CA SER A 69 -12.58 -17.35 14.00
C SER A 69 -12.05 -15.93 14.16
N ASP A 70 -12.13 -15.12 13.10
CA ASP A 70 -11.62 -13.74 13.09
C ASP A 70 -12.62 -12.76 13.70
N PHE A 71 -13.86 -13.21 13.88
CA PHE A 71 -14.96 -12.38 14.36
C PHE A 71 -15.20 -12.54 15.84
N ILE A 72 -15.34 -11.40 16.49
CA ILE A 72 -16.00 -11.32 17.79
C ILE A 72 -17.32 -10.58 17.59
N TYR A 73 -18.39 -11.14 18.14
CA TYR A 73 -19.66 -10.46 18.26
C TYR A 73 -19.51 -9.40 19.36
N PRO A 74 -19.61 -8.09 19.05
CA PRO A 74 -19.52 -7.07 20.08
C PRO A 74 -20.75 -7.21 21.00
N MET A 75 -20.57 -7.87 22.15
CA MET A 75 -21.42 -7.61 23.29
C MET A 75 -21.13 -6.16 23.70
N ILE A 76 -22.12 -5.29 23.48
CA ILE A 76 -22.20 -3.93 24.01
C ILE A 76 -21.28 -2.92 23.29
N LEU A 77 -21.80 -2.30 22.24
CA LEU A 77 -21.36 -0.95 21.80
C LEU A 77 -22.30 0.16 22.32
N THR A 78 -23.20 -0.15 23.24
CA THR A 78 -24.08 0.82 23.90
C THR A 78 -24.02 0.66 25.41
N VAL A 79 -23.33 1.63 26.02
CA VAL A 79 -23.37 2.05 27.43
C VAL A 79 -22.75 1.09 28.46
N GLY A 80 -21.72 1.59 29.15
CA GLY A 80 -21.36 1.15 30.50
C GLY A 80 -20.57 -0.15 30.61
N SER A 81 -19.34 -0.03 31.12
CA SER A 81 -18.61 -1.10 31.82
C SER A 81 -18.46 -2.44 31.09
N CYS A 82 -17.47 -2.56 30.22
CA CYS A 82 -16.62 -3.76 30.14
C CYS A 82 -15.29 -3.38 29.49
N LEU A 83 -14.20 -3.74 30.17
CA LEU A 83 -12.82 -3.64 29.71
C LEU A 83 -12.61 -4.58 28.52
N VAL A 84 -13.03 -4.16 27.33
CA VAL A 84 -12.81 -4.92 26.10
C VAL A 84 -11.33 -4.82 25.74
N HIS A 85 -10.66 -5.97 25.79
CA HIS A 85 -9.21 -6.15 25.66
C HIS A 85 -8.64 -5.45 24.41
N ARG A 86 -7.36 -5.04 24.53
CA ARG A 86 -6.55 -4.47 23.44
C ARG A 86 -6.55 -5.42 22.23
N ASN A 87 -6.66 -4.85 21.03
CA ASN A 87 -6.35 -5.42 19.70
C ASN A 87 -7.41 -6.28 18.98
N PHE A 88 -8.69 -5.93 19.03
CA PHE A 88 -9.66 -6.55 18.11
C PHE A 88 -9.61 -5.92 16.71
N LYS A 89 -9.33 -6.74 15.69
CA LYS A 89 -9.16 -6.28 14.30
C LYS A 89 -10.45 -6.35 13.48
N VAL A 90 -11.37 -7.28 13.77
CA VAL A 90 -12.59 -7.49 12.98
C VAL A 90 -13.80 -7.69 13.91
N ALA A 91 -14.95 -7.16 13.51
CA ALA A 91 -16.22 -7.30 14.23
C ALA A 91 -17.39 -7.51 13.25
N GLN A 92 -18.42 -8.23 13.67
CA GLN A 92 -19.70 -8.35 12.94
C GLN A 92 -20.82 -7.61 13.64
N ASN A 93 -21.79 -7.10 12.89
CA ASN A 93 -23.01 -6.58 13.49
C ASN A 93 -23.87 -7.74 14.03
N ARG A 94 -24.32 -7.60 15.28
CA ARG A 94 -25.15 -8.62 15.96
C ARG A 94 -26.49 -8.87 15.27
N TYR A 95 -27.12 -7.83 14.72
CA TYR A 95 -28.44 -7.90 14.09
C TYR A 95 -28.37 -8.19 12.60
N ASN A 96 -27.21 -7.97 11.98
CA ASN A 96 -26.98 -8.24 10.57
C ASN A 96 -25.56 -8.77 10.37
N SER A 97 -25.40 -10.09 10.43
CA SER A 97 -24.10 -10.77 10.29
C SER A 97 -23.43 -10.55 8.92
N SER A 98 -24.17 -10.05 7.91
CA SER A 98 -23.60 -9.64 6.62
C SER A 98 -22.82 -8.33 6.71
N LEU A 99 -22.90 -7.57 7.80
CA LEU A 99 -22.12 -6.35 7.99
C LEU A 99 -20.85 -6.63 8.80
N ILE A 100 -19.70 -6.41 8.17
CA ILE A 100 -18.38 -6.62 8.75
C ILE A 100 -17.66 -5.28 8.93
N TYR A 101 -17.10 -5.07 10.11
CA TYR A 101 -16.30 -3.91 10.45
C TYR A 101 -14.86 -4.33 10.71
N VAL A 102 -13.91 -3.52 10.23
CA VAL A 102 -12.47 -3.74 10.41
C VAL A 102 -11.84 -2.55 11.11
N ASP A 103 -10.92 -2.81 12.03
CA ASP A 103 -10.14 -1.78 12.70
C ASP A 103 -8.91 -1.40 11.86
N ILE A 104 -9.11 -0.44 10.96
CA ILE A 104 -8.06 0.00 10.04
C ILE A 104 -6.86 0.64 10.76
N LEU A 105 -7.01 1.06 12.02
CA LEU A 105 -5.91 1.63 12.81
C LEU A 105 -4.97 0.55 13.35
N ASN A 106 -5.51 -0.61 13.72
CA ASN A 106 -4.77 -1.72 14.32
C ASN A 106 -4.42 -2.84 13.34
N MET A 107 -4.81 -2.71 12.07
CA MET A 107 -4.39 -3.60 10.99
C MET A 107 -3.09 -3.14 10.33
N ASN A 108 -2.24 -4.10 9.98
CA ASN A 108 -1.19 -3.90 9.00
C ASN A 108 -1.80 -3.82 7.59
N TYR A 109 -1.09 -3.22 6.66
CA TYR A 109 -1.62 -3.00 5.31
C TYR A 109 -1.99 -4.30 4.57
N ASN A 110 -1.22 -5.37 4.78
CA ASN A 110 -1.49 -6.70 4.20
C ASN A 110 -2.67 -7.44 4.87
N GLU A 111 -3.19 -6.92 5.97
CA GLU A 111 -4.37 -7.46 6.68
C GLU A 111 -5.64 -6.65 6.36
N LEU A 112 -5.48 -5.49 5.73
CA LEU A 112 -6.61 -4.65 5.34
C LEU A 112 -7.44 -5.35 4.26
N PRO A 113 -8.77 -5.23 4.32
CA PRO A 113 -9.60 -5.69 3.22
C PRO A 113 -9.35 -4.81 1.97
N PRO A 114 -9.61 -5.34 0.76
CA PRO A 114 -9.26 -4.67 -0.49
C PRO A 114 -9.80 -3.24 -0.64
N ASP A 115 -10.99 -2.96 -0.12
CA ASP A 115 -11.62 -1.64 -0.17
C ASP A 115 -10.88 -0.61 0.71
N TRP A 116 -10.41 -1.00 1.88
CA TRP A 116 -9.60 -0.13 2.75
C TRP A 116 -8.12 -0.07 2.36
N ALA A 117 -7.61 -1.09 1.68
CA ALA A 117 -6.26 -1.09 1.09
C ALA A 117 -6.16 -0.29 -0.22
N LEU A 118 -7.30 -0.05 -0.90
CA LEU A 118 -7.37 0.46 -2.26
C LEU A 118 -6.60 1.78 -2.45
N GLU A 119 -6.85 2.77 -1.61
CA GLU A 119 -6.26 4.10 -1.78
C GLU A 119 -4.76 4.10 -1.52
N ASN A 120 -4.28 3.37 -0.51
CA ASN A 120 -2.85 3.19 -0.27
C ASN A 120 -2.17 2.53 -1.46
N ARG A 121 -2.79 1.50 -2.04
CA ARG A 121 -2.28 0.78 -3.22
C ARG A 121 -2.25 1.68 -4.45
N ALA A 122 -3.34 2.38 -4.74
CA ALA A 122 -3.47 3.23 -5.92
C ALA A 122 -2.45 4.38 -5.90
N THR A 123 -2.29 5.03 -4.75
CA THR A 123 -1.28 6.07 -4.54
C THR A 123 0.14 5.53 -4.69
N ALA A 124 0.45 4.38 -4.05
CA ALA A 124 1.75 3.73 -4.19
C ALA A 124 2.06 3.34 -5.63
N GLN A 125 1.07 2.83 -6.38
CA GLN A 125 1.22 2.44 -7.78
C GLN A 125 1.60 3.62 -8.67
N ILE A 126 0.98 4.79 -8.47
CA ILE A 126 1.32 6.02 -9.19
C ILE A 126 2.75 6.44 -8.85
N ALA A 127 3.08 6.53 -7.55
CA ALA A 127 4.41 6.91 -7.11
C ALA A 127 5.50 6.01 -7.72
N CYS A 128 5.36 4.69 -7.57
CA CYS A 128 6.29 3.69 -8.11
C CYS A 128 6.46 3.80 -9.63
N LYS A 129 5.34 3.99 -10.35
CA LYS A 129 5.35 4.17 -11.81
C LYS A 129 6.20 5.38 -12.21
N TYR A 130 6.04 6.51 -11.53
CA TYR A 130 6.78 7.72 -11.86
C TYR A 130 8.26 7.65 -11.47
N VAL A 131 8.62 6.95 -10.38
CA VAL A 131 10.03 6.66 -10.06
C VAL A 131 10.70 5.87 -11.19
N ILE A 132 10.10 4.75 -11.61
CA ILE A 132 10.65 3.92 -12.69
C ILE A 132 10.76 4.70 -14.00
N GLN A 133 9.73 5.48 -14.35
CA GLN A 133 9.77 6.33 -15.54
C GLN A 133 10.83 7.43 -15.46
N GLY A 134 11.02 8.04 -14.28
CA GLY A 134 12.05 9.05 -14.04
C GLY A 134 13.44 8.49 -14.29
N LEU A 135 13.73 7.30 -13.77
CA LEU A 135 15.00 6.61 -13.96
C LEU A 135 15.27 6.23 -15.41
N ARG A 136 14.28 5.63 -16.08
CA ARG A 136 14.38 5.31 -17.53
C ARG A 136 14.71 6.53 -18.38
N LYS A 137 14.22 7.70 -17.97
CA LYS A 137 14.46 8.99 -18.64
C LYS A 137 15.67 9.76 -18.06
N LYS A 138 16.45 9.15 -17.16
CA LYS A 138 17.61 9.77 -16.48
C LYS A 138 17.28 11.13 -15.84
N LYS A 139 16.07 11.27 -15.30
CA LYS A 139 15.65 12.50 -14.63
C LYS A 139 16.34 12.65 -13.28
N LEU A 140 16.64 13.89 -12.91
CA LEU A 140 17.08 14.23 -11.56
C LEU A 140 15.90 14.14 -10.59
N PHE A 141 16.09 13.41 -9.49
CA PHE A 141 15.11 13.25 -8.41
C PHE A 141 15.23 14.42 -7.41
N ASN A 142 14.85 15.62 -7.86
CA ASN A 142 14.91 16.85 -7.06
C ASN A 142 13.52 17.28 -6.57
N GLN A 143 13.45 18.40 -5.83
CA GLN A 143 12.19 18.94 -5.30
C GLN A 143 11.14 19.15 -6.38
N ASN A 144 11.53 19.67 -7.55
CA ASN A 144 10.60 19.89 -8.67
C ASN A 144 9.99 18.57 -9.18
N PHE A 145 10.79 17.49 -9.24
CA PHE A 145 10.27 16.17 -9.57
C PHE A 145 9.25 15.70 -8.53
N ILE A 146 9.56 15.86 -7.24
CA ILE A 146 8.66 15.50 -6.13
C ILE A 146 7.34 16.26 -6.25
N GLU A 147 7.37 17.59 -6.33
CA GLU A 147 6.14 18.41 -6.44
C GLU A 147 5.29 18.03 -7.67
N LYS A 148 5.93 17.81 -8.81
CA LYS A 148 5.23 17.43 -10.04
C LYS A 148 4.51 16.08 -9.89
N VAL A 149 5.16 15.10 -9.27
CA VAL A 149 4.55 13.78 -9.06
C VAL A 149 3.48 13.84 -7.97
N SER A 150 3.69 14.61 -6.91
CA SER A 150 2.67 14.85 -5.87
C SER A 150 1.39 15.43 -6.45
N ALA A 151 1.50 16.43 -7.34
CA ALA A 151 0.34 17.00 -8.02
C ALA A 151 -0.41 15.97 -8.88
N ILE A 152 0.32 15.04 -9.51
CA ILE A 152 -0.27 13.95 -10.29
C ILE A 152 -0.99 12.96 -9.36
N ILE A 153 -0.37 12.58 -8.24
CA ILE A 153 -0.99 11.71 -7.23
C ILE A 153 -2.31 12.32 -6.75
N HIS A 154 -2.32 13.61 -6.40
CA HIS A 154 -3.52 14.33 -5.97
C HIS A 154 -4.62 14.32 -7.05
N ASN A 155 -4.27 14.62 -8.30
CA ASN A 155 -5.23 14.62 -9.40
C ASN A 155 -5.85 13.23 -9.61
N GLU A 156 -5.06 12.17 -9.53
CA GLU A 156 -5.58 10.80 -9.64
C GLU A 156 -6.42 10.40 -8.42
N TRP A 157 -6.08 10.87 -7.23
CA TRP A 157 -6.89 10.69 -6.04
C TRP A 157 -8.26 11.38 -6.18
N MET A 158 -8.30 12.63 -6.65
CA MET A 158 -9.55 13.35 -6.90
C MET A 158 -10.46 12.63 -7.89
N LYS A 159 -9.90 12.05 -8.96
CA LYS A 159 -10.69 11.26 -9.94
C LYS A 159 -11.41 10.07 -9.31
N ARG A 160 -10.81 9.44 -8.30
CA ARG A 160 -11.40 8.27 -7.61
C ARG A 160 -12.33 8.67 -6.47
N ASN A 161 -12.07 9.79 -5.81
CA ASN A 161 -12.73 10.17 -4.55
C ASN A 161 -13.69 11.36 -4.68
N GLY A 162 -13.82 11.96 -5.87
CA GLY A 162 -14.52 13.23 -6.06
C GLY A 162 -15.99 13.26 -5.64
N GLU A 163 -16.68 12.12 -5.66
CA GLU A 163 -18.08 12.02 -5.23
C GLU A 163 -18.26 12.14 -3.71
N TYR A 164 -17.25 11.77 -2.92
CA TYR A 164 -17.35 11.66 -1.45
C TYR A 164 -16.35 12.54 -0.69
N ALA A 165 -15.37 13.13 -1.39
CA ALA A 165 -14.34 13.98 -0.79
C ALA A 165 -14.88 15.35 -0.38
N SER A 166 -14.24 15.95 0.64
CA SER A 166 -14.51 17.34 1.00
C SER A 166 -14.14 18.28 -0.15
N LYS A 167 -14.94 19.35 -0.34
CA LYS A 167 -14.66 20.40 -1.34
C LYS A 167 -13.29 21.04 -1.17
N ASP A 168 -12.79 21.13 0.06
CA ASP A 168 -11.47 21.69 0.38
C ASP A 168 -10.31 20.84 -0.15
N LEU A 169 -10.56 19.56 -0.41
CA LEU A 169 -9.60 18.64 -1.03
C LEU A 169 -9.80 18.52 -2.55
N MET A 170 -10.93 18.99 -3.06
CA MET A 170 -11.27 18.99 -4.50
C MET A 170 -10.78 20.27 -5.19
N VAL A 171 -9.61 20.76 -4.79
CA VAL A 171 -8.94 21.92 -5.36
C VAL A 171 -7.63 21.49 -6.04
N PRO A 172 -7.09 22.29 -6.98
CA PRO A 172 -5.77 22.02 -7.55
C PRO A 172 -4.70 21.86 -6.47
N TYR A 173 -3.73 20.97 -6.69
CA TYR A 173 -2.67 20.67 -5.72
C TYR A 173 -1.98 21.92 -5.15
N MET A 174 -1.75 22.96 -5.97
CA MET A 174 -1.13 24.20 -5.53
C MET A 174 -1.91 24.94 -4.43
N ASN A 175 -3.23 24.76 -4.40
CA ASN A 175 -4.16 25.42 -3.48
C ASN A 175 -4.41 24.59 -2.21
N LEU A 176 -3.86 23.38 -2.12
CA LEU A 176 -3.91 22.60 -0.90
C LEU A 176 -3.09 23.25 0.21
N THR A 177 -3.48 22.99 1.45
CA THR A 177 -2.63 23.28 2.60
C THR A 177 -1.35 22.45 2.55
N GLU A 178 -0.26 22.94 3.14
CA GLU A 178 1.00 22.18 3.16
C GLU A 178 0.88 20.82 3.87
N ILE A 179 -0.06 20.68 4.82
CA ILE A 179 -0.34 19.41 5.49
C ILE A 179 -0.92 18.38 4.52
N GLU A 180 -1.80 18.82 3.61
CA GLU A 180 -2.38 17.93 2.61
C GLU A 180 -1.37 17.59 1.51
N LYS A 181 -0.60 18.58 1.03
CA LYS A 181 0.49 18.33 0.06
C LYS A 181 1.54 17.36 0.60
N ASP A 182 1.88 17.44 1.88
CA ASP A 182 2.86 16.55 2.51
C ASP A 182 2.45 15.08 2.43
N LYS A 183 1.15 14.77 2.39
CA LYS A 183 0.67 13.39 2.21
C LYS A 183 1.04 12.85 0.82
N ASP A 184 0.85 13.66 -0.23
CA ASP A 184 1.21 13.28 -1.60
C ASP A 184 2.74 13.20 -1.78
N ARG A 185 3.48 14.17 -1.21
CA ARG A 185 4.96 14.16 -1.20
C ARG A 185 5.51 12.92 -0.52
N LYS A 186 4.92 12.50 0.61
CA LYS A 186 5.35 11.29 1.33
C LYS A 186 5.28 10.04 0.46
N ALA A 187 4.23 9.89 -0.34
CA ALA A 187 4.10 8.72 -1.22
C ALA A 187 5.28 8.60 -2.21
N ILE A 188 5.65 9.70 -2.88
CA ILE A 188 6.79 9.70 -3.81
C ILE A 188 8.13 9.58 -3.08
N LEU A 189 8.30 10.21 -1.92
CA LEU A 189 9.53 10.09 -1.11
C LEU A 189 9.77 8.65 -0.64
N ILE A 190 8.73 7.97 -0.15
CA ILE A 190 8.80 6.55 0.23
C ILE A 190 9.17 5.70 -0.98
N ALA A 191 8.55 5.95 -2.13
CA ALA A 191 8.85 5.23 -3.36
C ALA A 191 10.31 5.39 -3.77
N CYS A 192 10.85 6.61 -3.78
CA CYS A 192 12.26 6.86 -4.07
C CYS A 192 13.19 6.13 -3.10
N ARG A 193 12.89 6.17 -1.79
CA ARG A 193 13.68 5.49 -0.76
C ARG A 193 13.72 3.98 -0.98
N ILE A 194 12.57 3.35 -1.12
CA ILE A 194 12.48 1.89 -1.31
C ILE A 194 13.16 1.48 -2.61
N TYR A 195 13.02 2.26 -3.68
CA TYR A 195 13.71 1.97 -4.93
C TYR A 195 15.24 2.00 -4.74
N ASN A 196 15.76 3.01 -4.04
CA ASN A 196 17.19 3.09 -3.75
C ASN A 196 17.66 1.90 -2.90
N GLU A 197 16.90 1.50 -1.88
CA GLU A 197 17.21 0.31 -1.08
C GLU A 197 17.26 -0.97 -1.94
N LEU A 198 16.27 -1.20 -2.80
CA LEU A 198 16.24 -2.33 -3.72
C LEU A 198 17.38 -2.28 -4.74
N TYR A 199 17.68 -1.10 -5.29
CA TYR A 199 18.77 -0.91 -6.24
C TYR A 199 20.14 -1.20 -5.60
N LEU A 200 20.37 -0.68 -4.39
CA LEU A 200 21.60 -0.95 -3.64
C LEU A 200 21.70 -2.44 -3.30
N TYR A 201 20.62 -3.08 -2.86
CA TYR A 201 20.59 -4.52 -2.60
C TYR A 201 21.01 -5.32 -3.85
N HIS A 202 20.43 -5.04 -5.02
CA HIS A 202 20.82 -5.71 -6.26
C HIS A 202 22.26 -5.41 -6.72
N LYS A 203 22.74 -4.18 -6.50
CA LYS A 203 24.09 -3.77 -6.92
C LYS A 203 25.19 -4.37 -6.03
N PHE A 204 24.92 -4.56 -4.74
CA PHE A 204 25.92 -5.03 -3.77
C PHE A 204 25.79 -6.52 -3.42
N ASN A 205 24.64 -7.17 -3.69
CA ASN A 205 24.44 -8.61 -3.51
C ASN A 205 24.34 -9.34 -4.86
N THR A 206 25.45 -9.42 -5.60
CA THR A 206 25.54 -10.17 -6.88
C THR A 206 25.51 -11.69 -6.71
N THR A 207 25.35 -12.19 -5.48
CA THR A 207 25.05 -13.59 -5.19
C THR A 207 23.77 -13.64 -4.36
N PRO A 208 22.80 -14.50 -4.70
CA PRO A 208 21.60 -14.64 -3.88
C PRO A 208 22.05 -15.14 -2.51
N VAL A 209 21.90 -14.30 -1.48
CA VAL A 209 21.78 -14.85 -0.13
C VAL A 209 20.46 -15.61 -0.16
N ALA A 210 20.57 -16.93 -0.36
CA ALA A 210 19.46 -17.84 -0.13
C ALA A 210 18.82 -17.42 1.20
N PHE A 211 17.50 -17.27 1.18
CA PHE A 211 16.69 -17.14 2.38
C PHE A 211 16.88 -18.45 3.18
N VAL A 212 18.01 -18.57 3.87
CA VAL A 212 18.26 -19.63 4.85
C VAL A 212 17.48 -19.19 6.07
N GLY A 213 16.24 -19.68 6.14
CA GLY A 213 15.54 -19.72 7.41
C GLY A 213 16.38 -20.52 8.39
N TYR A 214 16.86 -19.88 9.44
CA TYR A 214 17.09 -20.50 10.74
C TYR A 214 16.88 -19.45 11.82
N ILE A 215 15.70 -19.52 12.43
CA ILE A 215 15.54 -19.21 13.85
C ILE A 215 16.19 -20.39 14.61
N ASN A 216 16.96 -20.05 15.65
CA ASN A 216 17.64 -20.89 16.65
C ASN A 216 19.03 -21.44 16.28
N GLN A 217 20.09 -20.88 16.87
CA GLN A 217 20.63 -21.26 18.19
C GLN A 217 21.90 -20.44 18.52
N LEU A 218 22.12 -20.16 19.81
CA LEU A 218 23.33 -19.62 20.48
C LEU A 218 23.48 -18.08 20.39
N ASN A 219 23.38 -17.27 21.46
CA ASN A 219 23.63 -17.50 22.90
C ASN A 219 22.54 -16.90 23.79
#